data_AF-A0A7S2LV75-F1
#
_entry.id   AF-A0A7S2LV75-F1
#
_cell.length_a   1.000
_cell.length_b   1.000
_cell.length_c   1.000
_cell.angle_alpha   90.00
_cell.angle_beta   90.00
_cell.angle_gamma   90.00
#
_symmetry.space_group_name_H-M   'P 1'
#
loop_
_entity.id
_entity.type
_entity.pdbx_description
1 polymer ?
#
loop_
_entity_poly.entity_id
_entity_poly.type
_entity_poly.pdbx_seq_one_letter_code
_entity_poly.pdbx_strand_id
1 'polypeptide(L)'
;ENFVKETQYQQYHHCRALAFQADIMRKQGKYEDALMVIDTMKSVYKPQLHSRVLVKEYVTDQCVEILAASTFWLHHYGRNDEALQLCDQVVDTMLPEIEATELLTKLVTLTPICRTLANQRQSSAAKKALE
;
A
#
# COMPACT_ATOMS: atom_id res chain seq x y z
N GLU A 1 -8.91 -20.57 13.76
CA GLU A 1 -7.50 -20.49 13.29
C GLU A 1 -7.28 -19.12 12.67
N ASN A 2 -6.17 -18.46 12.99
CA ASN A 2 -5.96 -17.05 12.68
C ASN A 2 -4.79 -16.98 11.70
N PHE A 3 -5.11 -16.90 10.40
CA PHE A 3 -4.17 -16.85 9.29
C PHE A 3 -3.03 -15.83 9.51
N VAL A 4 -3.28 -14.72 10.20
CA VAL A 4 -2.24 -13.73 10.53
C VAL A 4 -1.20 -14.28 11.52
N LYS A 5 -1.64 -15.06 12.52
CA LYS A 5 -0.74 -15.71 13.49
C LYS A 5 0.07 -16.84 12.85
N GLU A 6 -0.56 -17.64 11.99
CA GLU A 6 0.06 -18.79 11.34
C GLU A 6 1.18 -18.39 10.36
N THR A 7 1.08 -17.19 9.79
CA THR A 7 2.02 -16.70 8.77
C THR A 7 3.26 -16.01 9.33
N GLN A 8 3.38 -15.81 10.65
CA GLN A 8 4.48 -15.07 11.28
C GLN A 8 5.88 -15.64 10.98
N TYR A 9 5.97 -16.94 10.65
CA TYR A 9 7.23 -17.62 10.35
C TYR A 9 7.75 -17.36 8.93
N GLN A 10 6.91 -16.84 8.02
CA GLN A 10 7.31 -16.45 6.67
C GLN A 10 6.87 -15.02 6.38
N GLN A 11 7.83 -14.09 6.34
CA GLN A 11 7.57 -12.65 6.35
C GLN A 11 6.65 -12.16 5.23
N TYR A 12 6.77 -12.71 4.01
CA TYR A 12 5.92 -12.30 2.89
C TYR A 12 4.46 -12.78 3.05
N HIS A 13 4.22 -14.00 3.55
CA HIS A 13 2.88 -14.46 3.90
C HIS A 13 2.27 -13.59 5.01
N HIS A 14 3.08 -13.20 5.99
CA HIS A 14 2.62 -12.31 7.06
C HIS A 14 2.22 -10.93 6.55
N CYS A 15 3.03 -10.33 5.66
CA CYS A 15 2.70 -9.07 5.01
C CYS A 15 1.36 -9.17 4.25
N ARG A 16 1.17 -10.26 3.48
CA ARG A 16 -0.09 -10.49 2.76
C ARG A 16 -1.29 -10.61 3.69
N ALA A 17 -1.13 -11.33 4.81
CA ALA A 17 -2.19 -11.49 5.80
C ALA A 17 -2.58 -10.16 6.46
N LEU A 18 -1.60 -9.31 6.79
CA LEU A 18 -1.84 -7.97 7.34
C LEU A 18 -2.52 -7.06 6.31
N ALA A 19 -2.12 -7.11 5.04
CA ALA A 19 -2.77 -6.35 3.98
C ALA A 19 -4.27 -6.70 3.85
N PHE A 20 -4.60 -7.99 3.89
CA PHE A 20 -5.99 -8.45 3.90
C PHE A 20 -6.75 -7.99 5.14
N GLN A 21 -6.14 -8.08 6.33
CA GLN A 21 -6.75 -7.64 7.57
C GLN A 21 -7.10 -6.14 7.52
N ALA A 22 -6.17 -5.30 7.03
CA ALA A 22 -6.40 -3.87 6.86
C ALA A 22 -7.57 -3.59 5.87
N ASP A 23 -7.63 -4.28 4.74
CA ASP A 23 -8.72 -4.11 3.77
C ASP A 23 -10.09 -4.52 4.36
N ILE A 24 -10.14 -5.62 5.11
CA ILE A 24 -11.37 -6.06 5.79
C ILE A 24 -11.81 -5.03 6.84
N MET A 25 -10.89 -4.53 7.68
CA MET A 25 -11.20 -3.52 8.70
C MET A 25 -11.76 -2.24 8.07
N ARG A 26 -11.11 -1.77 6.99
CA ARG A 26 -11.59 -0.63 6.22
C ARG A 26 -12.98 -0.86 5.64
N LYS A 27 -13.26 -2.03 5.06
CA LYS A 27 -14.60 -2.37 4.53
C LYS A 27 -15.68 -2.37 5.61
N GLN A 28 -15.30 -2.56 6.88
CA GLN A 28 -16.18 -2.44 8.04
C GLN A 28 -16.29 -1.01 8.60
N GLY A 29 -15.64 -0.02 7.95
CA GLY A 29 -15.59 1.37 8.43
C GLY A 29 -14.59 1.61 9.57
N LYS A 30 -13.78 0.61 9.93
CA LYS A 30 -12.78 0.70 11.01
C LYS A 30 -11.44 1.20 10.47
N TYR A 31 -11.41 2.45 10.02
CA TYR A 31 -10.23 3.01 9.34
C TYR A 31 -9.02 3.18 10.27
N GLU A 32 -9.20 3.64 11.51
CA GLU A 32 -8.07 3.76 12.46
C GLU A 32 -7.45 2.39 12.78
N ASP A 33 -8.28 1.36 13.02
CA ASP A 33 -7.79 -0.01 13.20
C ASP A 33 -7.05 -0.51 11.96
N ALA A 34 -7.56 -0.21 10.76
CA ALA A 34 -6.89 -0.55 9.52
C ALA A 34 -5.52 0.14 9.40
N LEU A 35 -5.41 1.41 9.78
CA LEU A 35 -4.15 2.16 9.78
C LEU A 35 -3.14 1.58 10.77
N MET A 36 -3.55 1.14 11.96
CA MET A 36 -2.64 0.43 12.89
C MET A 36 -2.11 -0.88 12.31
N VAL A 37 -2.94 -1.62 11.58
CA VAL A 37 -2.51 -2.83 10.87
C VAL A 37 -1.55 -2.50 9.74
N ILE A 38 -1.78 -1.40 9.02
CA ILE A 38 -0.87 -0.88 8.00
C ILE A 38 0.48 -0.54 8.62
N ASP A 39 0.54 0.15 9.76
CA ASP A 39 1.80 0.47 10.44
C ASP A 39 2.57 -0.79 10.86
N THR A 40 1.84 -1.79 11.37
CA THR A 40 2.41 -3.10 11.67
C THR A 40 3.00 -3.75 10.42
N MET A 41 2.27 -3.72 9.31
CA MET A 41 2.72 -4.26 8.02
C MET A 41 3.98 -3.52 7.52
N LYS A 42 4.00 -2.19 7.59
CA LYS A 42 5.16 -1.37 7.19
C LYS A 42 6.43 -1.72 7.95
N SER A 43 6.33 -2.16 9.20
CA SER A 43 7.50 -2.56 10.00
C SER A 43 8.16 -3.86 9.50
N VAL A 44 7.42 -4.69 8.76
CA VAL A 44 7.89 -5.99 8.25
C VAL A 44 8.13 -5.95 6.74
N TYR A 45 7.28 -5.22 6.01
CA TYR A 45 7.28 -5.19 4.56
C TYR A 45 8.47 -4.43 3.98
N LYS A 46 9.29 -5.14 3.19
CA LYS A 46 10.45 -4.60 2.47
C LYS A 46 10.23 -4.83 0.97
N PRO A 47 9.85 -3.81 0.18
CA PRO A 47 9.50 -3.97 -1.24
C PRO A 47 10.55 -4.74 -2.04
N GLN A 48 11.84 -4.38 -1.86
CA GLN A 48 12.99 -4.98 -2.56
C GLN A 48 13.13 -6.50 -2.32
N LEU A 49 12.62 -6.99 -1.19
CA LEU A 49 12.68 -8.41 -0.83
C LEU A 49 11.37 -9.13 -1.08
N HIS A 50 10.24 -8.43 -0.93
CA HIS A 50 8.93 -9.04 -0.84
C HIS A 50 8.10 -8.91 -2.10
N SER A 51 8.19 -7.82 -2.86
CA SER A 51 7.29 -7.55 -3.99
C SER A 51 7.33 -8.66 -5.04
N ARG A 52 8.53 -9.03 -5.49
CA ARG A 52 8.70 -10.12 -6.48
C ARG A 52 8.17 -11.47 -5.98
N VAL A 53 8.35 -11.78 -4.70
CA VAL A 53 7.87 -13.05 -4.12
C VAL A 53 6.35 -13.01 -3.98
N LEU A 54 5.79 -11.89 -3.54
CA LEU A 54 4.34 -11.71 -3.44
C LEU A 54 3.65 -11.83 -4.79
N VAL A 55 4.20 -11.21 -5.84
CA VAL A 55 3.67 -11.35 -7.21
C VAL A 55 3.79 -12.79 -7.69
N LYS A 56 4.91 -13.46 -7.43
CA LYS A 56 5.10 -14.87 -7.83
C LYS A 56 4.08 -15.80 -7.17
N GLU A 57 3.84 -15.65 -5.87
CA GLU A 57 2.99 -16.56 -5.09
C GLU A 57 1.50 -16.17 -5.12
N TYR A 58 1.19 -14.88 -5.27
CA TYR A 58 -0.17 -14.32 -5.15
C TYR A 58 -0.64 -13.50 -6.35
N VAL A 59 0.13 -13.47 -7.45
CA VAL A 59 -0.14 -12.72 -8.70
C VAL A 59 -0.04 -11.20 -8.55
N THR A 60 -0.28 -10.66 -7.36
CA THR A 60 -0.16 -9.22 -7.08
C THR A 60 0.55 -8.96 -5.77
N ASP A 61 1.19 -7.80 -5.69
CA ASP A 61 1.66 -7.24 -4.43
C ASP A 61 0.56 -6.41 -3.77
N GLN A 62 -0.31 -7.08 -3.02
CA GLN A 62 -1.38 -6.39 -2.30
C GLN A 62 -0.85 -5.49 -1.17
N CYS A 63 0.42 -5.63 -0.75
CA CYS A 63 0.99 -4.76 0.28
C CYS A 63 1.17 -3.34 -0.27
N VAL A 64 1.75 -3.19 -1.46
CA VAL A 64 1.85 -1.87 -2.10
C VAL A 64 0.48 -1.30 -2.48
N GLU A 65 -0.43 -2.13 -2.98
CA GLU A 65 -1.79 -1.71 -3.33
C GLU A 65 -2.53 -1.11 -2.12
N ILE A 66 -2.47 -1.78 -0.96
CA ILE A 66 -3.17 -1.32 0.24
C ILE A 66 -2.48 -0.11 0.87
N LEU A 67 -1.15 -0.02 0.82
CA LEU A 67 -0.40 1.17 1.24
C LEU A 67 -0.79 2.38 0.41
N ALA A 68 -0.81 2.24 -0.91
CA ALA A 68 -1.21 3.31 -1.81
C ALA A 68 -2.67 3.72 -1.55
N ALA A 69 -3.59 2.76 -1.41
CA ALA A 69 -4.99 3.04 -1.09
C ALA A 69 -5.17 3.76 0.27
N SER A 70 -4.32 3.46 1.25
CA SER A 70 -4.40 4.06 2.59
C SER A 70 -4.07 5.55 2.63
N THR A 71 -3.42 6.09 1.60
CA THR A 71 -3.24 7.56 1.44
C THR A 71 -4.57 8.30 1.43
N PHE A 72 -5.63 7.72 0.86
CA PHE A 72 -6.97 8.28 0.92
C PHE A 72 -7.57 8.24 2.31
N TRP A 73 -7.29 7.17 3.07
CA TRP A 73 -7.87 7.01 4.40
C TRP A 73 -7.26 8.05 5.33
N LEU A 74 -5.94 8.23 5.26
CA LEU A 74 -5.24 9.31 5.97
C LEU A 74 -5.82 10.68 5.61
N HIS A 75 -5.98 10.97 4.31
CA HIS A 75 -6.60 12.22 3.86
C HIS A 75 -8.04 12.41 4.37
N HIS A 76 -8.85 11.36 4.37
CA HIS A 76 -10.23 11.40 4.88
C HIS A 76 -10.31 11.80 6.36
N TYR A 77 -9.32 11.43 7.16
CA TYR A 77 -9.20 11.81 8.57
C TYR A 77 -8.42 13.11 8.80
N GLY A 78 -8.11 13.87 7.74
CA GLY A 78 -7.36 15.12 7.83
C GLY A 78 -5.87 14.95 8.12
N ARG A 79 -5.34 13.71 8.10
CA ARG A 79 -3.91 13.37 8.26
C ARG A 79 -3.17 13.58 6.93
N ASN A 80 -3.24 14.80 6.42
CA ASN A 80 -2.80 15.15 5.06
C ASN A 80 -1.29 15.02 4.87
N ASP A 81 -0.50 15.46 5.85
CA ASP A 81 0.96 15.38 5.79
C ASP A 81 1.43 13.93 5.77
N GLU A 82 0.80 13.06 6.57
CA GLU A 82 1.08 11.62 6.58
C GLU A 82 0.68 10.97 5.24
N ALA A 83 -0.44 11.40 4.66
CA ALA A 83 -0.85 10.93 3.34
C ALA A 83 0.17 11.30 2.26
N LEU A 84 0.71 12.52 2.28
CA LEU A 84 1.77 12.96 1.36
C LEU A 84 3.07 12.19 1.57
N GLN A 85 3.50 12.05 2.82
CA GLN A 85 4.70 11.28 3.13
C GLN A 85 4.57 9.83 2.66
N LEU A 86 3.38 9.24 2.78
CA LEU A 86 3.12 7.91 2.26
C LEU A 86 3.09 7.88 0.73
N CYS A 87 2.58 8.91 0.06
CA CYS A 87 2.71 9.03 -1.39
C CYS A 87 4.18 9.02 -1.84
N ASP A 88 5.02 9.82 -1.19
CA ASP A 88 6.46 9.88 -1.48
C ASP A 88 7.12 8.51 -1.25
N GLN A 89 6.80 7.85 -0.14
CA GLN A 89 7.29 6.49 0.13
C GLN A 89 6.89 5.48 -0.95
N VAL A 90 5.64 5.50 -1.41
CA VAL A 90 5.18 4.60 -2.47
C VAL A 90 5.92 4.89 -3.78
N VAL A 91 6.04 6.15 -4.17
CA VAL A 91 6.69 6.56 -5.43
C VAL A 91 8.19 6.26 -5.40
N ASP A 92 8.88 6.55 -4.30
CA ASP A 92 10.33 6.46 -4.24
C ASP A 92 10.84 5.05 -3.92
N THR A 93 10.05 4.22 -3.22
CA THR A 93 10.55 2.94 -2.69
C THR A 93 9.78 1.70 -3.11
N MET A 94 8.53 1.83 -3.56
CA MET A 94 7.66 0.67 -3.87
C MET A 94 7.35 0.56 -5.35
N LEU A 95 6.99 1.68 -5.99
CA LEU A 95 6.71 1.75 -7.41
C LEU A 95 7.87 1.25 -8.30
N PRO A 96 9.16 1.51 -7.99
CA PRO A 96 10.28 0.98 -8.77
C PRO A 96 10.38 -0.55 -8.76
N GLU A 97 9.82 -1.21 -7.74
CA GLU A 97 9.83 -2.67 -7.62
C GLU A 97 8.67 -3.34 -8.39
N ILE A 98 7.74 -2.54 -8.94
CA ILE A 98 6.61 -3.05 -9.74
C ILE A 98 7.04 -3.15 -11.20
N GLU A 99 7.14 -4.38 -11.71
CA GLU A 99 7.57 -4.66 -13.08
C GLU A 99 6.66 -3.99 -14.12
N ALA A 100 7.22 -3.60 -15.28
CA ALA A 100 6.44 -2.93 -16.33
C ALA A 100 5.26 -3.75 -16.87
N THR A 101 5.32 -5.08 -16.75
CA THR A 101 4.27 -6.01 -17.16
C THR A 101 3.15 -6.14 -16.12
N GLU A 102 3.34 -5.68 -14.89
CA GLU A 102 2.37 -5.74 -13.79
C GLU A 102 1.37 -4.58 -13.86
N LEU A 103 0.69 -4.46 -15.00
CA LEU A 103 -0.18 -3.33 -15.32
C LEU A 103 -1.30 -3.11 -14.29
N LEU A 104 -1.88 -4.19 -13.76
CA LEU A 104 -2.94 -4.10 -12.74
C LEU A 104 -2.40 -3.52 -11.42
N THR A 105 -1.29 -4.06 -10.91
CA THR A 105 -0.64 -3.56 -9.68
C THR A 105 -0.28 -2.09 -9.84
N LYS A 106 0.30 -1.70 -10.99
CA LYS A 106 0.61 -0.29 -11.28
C LYS A 106 -0.63 0.59 -11.29
N LEU A 107 -1.69 0.19 -11.98
CA LEU A 107 -2.92 0.97 -12.06
C LEU A 107 -3.56 1.19 -10.68
N VAL A 108 -3.67 0.11 -9.90
CA VAL A 108 -4.26 0.13 -8.55
C VAL A 108 -3.39 0.93 -7.58
N THR A 109 -2.06 0.92 -7.76
CA THR A 109 -1.12 1.70 -6.94
C THR A 109 -1.12 3.18 -7.33
N LEU A 110 -1.08 3.53 -8.63
CA LEU A 110 -0.95 4.92 -9.09
C LEU A 110 -2.24 5.72 -8.94
N THR A 111 -3.40 5.09 -9.14
CA THR A 111 -4.70 5.76 -9.03
C THR A 111 -4.90 6.50 -7.69
N PRO A 112 -4.67 5.87 -6.52
CA PRO A 112 -4.78 6.57 -5.25
C PRO A 112 -3.73 7.67 -5.06
N ILE A 113 -2.49 7.41 -5.48
CA ILE A 113 -1.38 8.37 -5.36
C ILE A 113 -1.69 9.65 -6.14
N CYS A 114 -2.02 9.53 -7.43
CA CYS A 114 -2.32 10.68 -8.28
C CYS A 114 -3.49 11.50 -7.74
N ARG A 115 -4.55 10.85 -7.25
CA ARG A 115 -5.72 11.56 -6.73
C ARG A 115 -5.43 12.23 -5.38
N THR A 116 -4.67 11.61 -4.48
CA THR A 116 -4.25 12.25 -3.23
C THR A 116 -3.39 13.48 -3.53
N LEU A 117 -2.42 13.37 -4.43
CA LEU A 117 -1.57 14.51 -4.83
C LEU A 117 -2.39 15.63 -5.50
N ALA A 118 -3.32 15.28 -6.40
CA ALA A 118 -4.18 16.26 -7.07
C ALA A 118 -5.11 17.00 -6.09
N ASN A 119 -5.71 16.29 -5.12
CA ASN A 119 -6.56 16.89 -4.09
C ASN A 119 -5.79 17.89 -3.21
N GLN A 120 -4.50 17.64 -3.02
CA GLN A 120 -3.60 18.52 -2.25
C GLN A 120 -2.91 19.59 -3.13
N ARG A 121 -3.40 19.79 -4.37
CA ARG A 121 -2.88 20.76 -5.36
C ARG A 121 -1.43 20.53 -5.80
N GLN A 122 -0.92 19.31 -5.64
CA GLN A 122 0.40 18.89 -6.10
C GLN A 122 0.33 18.26 -7.51
N SER A 123 -0.29 18.95 -8.46
CA SER A 123 -0.56 18.41 -9.81
C SER A 123 0.72 18.10 -10.62
N SER A 124 1.82 18.81 -10.39
CA SER A 124 3.12 18.52 -11.01
C SER A 124 3.71 17.20 -10.50
N ALA A 125 3.61 16.92 -9.20
CA ALA A 125 4.04 15.66 -8.61
C ALA A 125 3.16 14.49 -9.09
N ALA A 126 1.85 14.71 -9.18
CA ALA A 126 0.91 13.72 -9.70
C ALA A 126 1.24 13.31 -11.15
N LYS A 127 1.66 14.27 -11.98
CA LYS A 127 2.11 14.00 -13.36
C LYS A 127 3.42 13.22 -13.38
N LYS A 128 4.40 13.59 -12.55
CA LYS A 128 5.69 12.90 -12.45
C LYS A 128 5.53 11.43 -12.06
N ALA A 129 4.56 11.10 -11.20
CA ALA A 129 4.31 9.72 -10.79
C ALA A 129 3.81 8.80 -11.94
N LEU A 130 3.38 9.38 -13.07
CA LEU A 130 2.88 8.63 -14.23
C LEU A 130 3.95 8.43 -15.33
N GLU A 131 5.10 9.09 -15.20
CA GLU A 131 6.24 9.02 -16.13
C GLU A 131 7.19 7.87 -15.74
#